data_AF-A0A0C3D211-F1
#
_entry.id   AF-A0A0C3D211-F1
#
_cell.length_a   1.000
_cell.length_b   1.000
_cell.length_c   1.000
_cell.angle_alpha   90.00
_cell.angle_beta   90.00
_cell.angle_gamma   90.00
#
_symmetry.space_group_name_H-M   'P 1'
#
loop_
_entity.id
_entity.type
_entity.pdbx_description
1 polymer ?
#
loop_
_entity_poly.entity_id
_entity_poly.type
_entity_poly.pdbx_seq_one_letter_code
_entity_poly.pdbx_strand_id
1 'polypeptide(L)' 'IECCVDEWATGTHTDIPFTVHDYHGRYESHLKCLQDFDEAMKEFSMLKGICDRIYEDGQ' A
#
# COMPACT_ATOMS: atom_id res chain seq x y z
N ILE A 1 -5.89 4.71 5.00
CA ILE A 1 -7.02 4.31 4.13
C ILE A 1 -7.63 3.01 4.62
N GLU A 2 -6.84 1.95 4.85
CA GLU A 2 -7.37 0.64 5.26
C GLU A 2 -8.06 0.66 6.64
N CYS A 3 -7.44 1.26 7.66
CA CYS A 3 -8.09 1.41 8.98
C CYS A 3 -9.43 2.15 8.89
N CYS A 4 -9.53 3.18 8.04
CA CYS A 4 -10.76 3.94 7.85
C CYS A 4 -11.90 3.10 7.26
N VAL A 5 -11.59 2.05 6.50
CA VAL A 5 -12.60 1.10 5.99
C VAL A 5 -12.97 0.11 7.08
N ASP A 6 -11.98 -0.42 7.79
CA ASP A 6 -12.17 -1.39 8.87
C ASP A 6 -12.98 -0.82 10.05
N GLU A 7 -12.85 0.49 10.32
CA GLU A 7 -13.62 1.24 11.33
C GLU A 7 -15.14 1.10 11.16
N TRP A 8 -15.63 0.76 9.96
CA TRP A 8 -17.04 0.60 9.65
C TRP A 8 -17.47 -0.85 9.38
N ALA A 9 -16.56 -1.83 9.52
CA ALA A 9 -16.82 -3.22 9.15
C ALA A 9 -18.00 -3.86 9.89
N THR A 10 -18.33 -3.37 11.09
CA THR A 10 -19.43 -3.87 11.93
C THR A 10 -20.75 -3.13 11.70
N GLY A 11 -20.79 -2.18 10.76
CA GLY A 11 -21.95 -1.31 10.52
C GLY A 11 -22.05 -0.12 11.49
N THR A 12 -21.13 0.01 12.43
CA THR A 12 -21.01 1.14 13.35
C THR A 12 -19.57 1.64 13.39
N HIS A 13 -19.37 2.96 13.39
CA HIS A 13 -18.03 3.54 13.51
C HIS A 13 -17.37 3.12 14.83
N THR A 14 -16.26 2.43 14.73
CA THR A 14 -15.41 2.05 15.86
C THR A 14 -14.01 2.54 15.56
N ASP A 15 -13.44 3.36 16.43
CA ASP A 15 -12.06 3.83 16.28
C ASP A 15 -11.10 2.63 16.38
N ILE A 16 -10.44 2.30 15.27
CA ILE A 16 -9.46 1.22 15.19
C ILE A 16 -8.07 1.87 15.20
N PRO A 17 -7.33 1.77 16.30
CA PRO A 17 -6.01 2.38 16.38
C PRO A 17 -5.07 1.69 15.38
N PHE A 18 -4.49 2.47 14.49
CA PHE A 18 -3.39 1.99 13.66
C PHE A 18 -2.17 1.72 14.54
N THR A 19 -1.71 0.47 14.57
CA THR A 19 -0.44 0.12 15.19
C THR A 19 0.54 -0.40 14.14
N VAL A 20 1.80 0.03 14.25
CA VAL A 20 2.87 -0.42 13.35
C VAL A 20 3.02 -1.94 13.43
N HIS A 21 2.85 -2.52 14.62
CA HIS A 21 2.95 -3.96 14.84
C HIS A 21 1.92 -4.75 14.04
N ASP A 22 0.65 -4.34 14.10
CA ASP A 22 -0.43 -5.03 13.40
C ASP A 22 -0.37 -4.82 11.88
N TYR A 23 0.12 -3.65 11.45
CA TYR A 23 0.28 -3.34 10.03
C TYR A 23 1.52 -3.98 9.39
N HIS A 24 2.55 -4.31 10.18
CA HIS A 24 3.84 -4.78 9.68
C HIS A 24 3.71 -5.96 8.69
N GLY A 25 2.90 -6.97 9.03
CA GLY A 25 2.70 -8.12 8.15
C GLY A 25 2.05 -7.76 6.82
N ARG A 26 1.08 -6.84 6.81
CA ARG A 26 0.42 -6.37 5.58
C ARG A 26 1.38 -5.54 4.75
N TYR A 27 2.15 -4.66 5.38
CA TYR A 27 3.19 -3.86 4.73
C TYR A 27 4.19 -4.76 3.98
N GLU A 28 4.75 -5.77 4.65
CA GLU A 28 5.68 -6.72 4.04
C GLU A 28 5.04 -7.48 2.88
N SER A 29 3.78 -7.91 3.02
CA SER A 29 3.05 -8.57 1.93
C SER A 29 2.87 -7.67 0.71
N HIS A 30 2.51 -6.40 0.92
CA HIS A 30 2.36 -5.43 -0.16
C HIS A 30 3.69 -5.11 -0.83
N LEU A 31 4.75 -4.94 -0.03
CA LEU A 31 6.10 -4.73 -0.54
C LEU A 31 6.54 -5.88 -1.43
N LYS A 32 6.28 -7.13 -1.01
CA LYS A 32 6.57 -8.31 -1.83
C LYS A 32 5.80 -8.30 -3.15
N CYS A 33 4.50 -7.98 -3.15
CA CYS A 33 3.72 -7.88 -4.38
C CYS A 33 4.29 -6.83 -5.34
N LEU A 34 4.79 -5.70 -4.83
CA LEU A 34 5.43 -4.67 -5.65
C LEU A 34 6.76 -5.16 -6.24
N GLN A 35 7.56 -5.89 -5.47
CA GLN A 35 8.81 -6.50 -5.95
C GLN A 35 8.55 -7.54 -7.03
N ASP A 36 7.57 -8.42 -6.82
CA ASP A 36 7.17 -9.44 -7.80
C ASP A 36 6.66 -8.77 -9.10
N PHE A 37 5.89 -7.68 -8.97
CA PHE A 37 5.44 -6.89 -10.11
C PHE A 37 6.60 -6.22 -10.85
N ASP A 38 7.56 -5.62 -10.13
CA ASP A 38 8.73 -4.99 -10.74
C ASP A 38 9.58 -6.00 -11.50
N GLU A 39 9.81 -7.19 -10.92
CA GLU A 39 10.55 -8.25 -11.60
C GLU A 39 9.80 -8.75 -12.84
N ALA A 40 8.48 -8.91 -12.77
CA ALA A 40 7.67 -9.32 -13.92
C ALA A 40 7.65 -8.26 -15.04
N MET A 41 7.75 -6.97 -14.69
CA MET A 41 7.68 -5.84 -15.61
C MET A 41 9.03 -5.16 -15.85
N LYS A 42 10.12 -5.84 -15.51
CA LYS A 42 11.49 -5.30 -15.50
C LYS A 42 11.92 -4.72 -16.84
N GLU A 43 11.55 -5.38 -17.94
CA GLU A 43 11.83 -4.91 -19.31
C GLU A 43 11.18 -3.57 -19.63
N PHE A 44 10.08 -3.24 -18.95
CA PHE A 44 9.33 -2.01 -19.16
C PHE A 44 9.64 -0.94 -18.11
N SER A 45 10.38 -1.28 -17.05
CA SER A 45 10.68 -0.38 -15.92
C SER A 45 9.44 0.36 -15.39
N MET A 46 8.29 -0.31 -15.41
CA MET A 46 6.99 0.33 -15.18
C MET A 46 6.83 0.84 -13.76
N LEU A 47 7.32 0.10 -12.76
CA LEU A 47 7.22 0.55 -11.37
C LEU A 47 7.99 1.86 -11.16
N LYS A 48 9.18 1.97 -11.74
CA LYS A 48 9.97 3.22 -11.73
C LYS A 48 9.20 4.38 -12.36
N GLY A 49 8.59 4.18 -13.53
CA GLY A 49 7.81 5.24 -14.19
C GLY A 49 6.58 5.69 -13.38
N ILE A 50 5.93 4.77 -12.66
CA ILE A 50 4.84 5.11 -11.75
C ILE A 50 5.36 5.92 -10.56
N CYS A 51 6.46 5.50 -9.93
CA CYS A 51 7.10 6.21 -8.82
C CYS A 51 7.51 7.63 -9.20
N ASP A 52 8.14 7.79 -10.37
CA ASP A 52 8.58 9.10 -10.87
C ASP A 52 7.37 10.04 -11.03
N ARG A 53 6.27 9.56 -11.64
CA ARG A 53 5.05 10.37 -11.82
C ARG A 53 4.37 10.74 -10.50
N ILE A 54 4.30 9.81 -9.54
CA ILE A 54 3.74 10.10 -8.21
C ILE A 54 4.55 11.19 -7.50
N TYR A 55 5.88 11.16 -7.64
CA TYR A 55 6.75 12.19 -7.06
C TYR A 55 6.51 13.57 -7.70
N GLU A 56 6.36 13.61 -9.03
CA GLU A 56 6.04 14.85 -9.76
C GLU A 56 4.67 15.42 -9.39
N ASP A 57 3.62 14.59 -9.31
CA ASP A 57 2.26 15.02 -8.96
C ASP A 57 2.12 15.48 -7.50
N GLY A 58 3.03 15.04 -6.62
CA GLY A 58 3.06 15.40 -5.20
C GLY A 58 3.83 16.68 -4.86
N GLN A 59 4.49 17.30 -5.84
CA GLN A 59 5.16 18.61 -5.74
C GLN A 59 4.18 19.77 -5.96
#